data_AF-A0A7C4H8J4-F1
#
_entry.id   AF-A0A7C4H8J4-F1
#
_cell.length_a   1.000
_cell.length_b   1.000
_cell.length_c   1.000
_cell.angle_alpha   90.00
_cell.angle_beta   90.00
_cell.angle_gamma   90.00
#
_symmetry.space_group_name_H-M   'P 1'
#
loop_
_entity.id
_entity.type
_entity.pdbx_description
1 polymer ?
#
loop_
_entity_poly.entity_id
_entity_poly.type
_entity_poly.pdbx_seq_one_letter_code
_entity_poly.pdbx_strand_id
1 'polypeptide(L)'
;MVIELLKIVCVKTIGDSFVKDGYLNKQYCSDIVNSLSNQLILENNTLYVLDHLVNTIRRIIYLTNSNTGRNIDFRIKNRRTAGLIKNNPFEKITKSIETIAVYIYDKNINSFETIYVDLDIDDYLYIIFSLFPKPLYNLFSKNIGLIKFTIVGFTGFLVNLITLYVSTNLYSKLASYEFATMLGSITSFETSLLWNFLLHEYWTFRDRGLKHDKVNLVIRWIKYHIGSIISLFSQVSIVTTLSGYLHYPLYLSLIIGVLTGYISNYVFSSKITWRR
;
A
#
# COMPACT_ATOMS: atom_id res chain seq x y z
N MET A 1 4.82 -8.62 6.63
CA MET A 1 5.85 -7.99 7.50
C MET A 1 5.71 -8.43 8.97
N VAL A 2 4.63 -8.08 9.67
CA VAL A 2 4.42 -8.37 11.11
C VAL A 2 4.57 -9.85 11.51
N ILE A 3 3.94 -10.76 10.77
CA ILE A 3 3.99 -12.21 11.04
C ILE A 3 5.40 -12.76 10.82
N GLU A 4 6.11 -12.28 9.80
CA GLU A 4 7.50 -12.68 9.55
C GLU A 4 8.45 -12.13 10.61
N LEU A 5 8.26 -10.87 11.06
CA LEU A 5 8.95 -10.30 12.22
C LEU A 5 8.73 -11.13 13.48
N LEU A 6 7.49 -11.53 13.77
CA LEU A 6 7.16 -12.36 14.92
C LEU A 6 7.76 -13.77 14.81
N LYS A 7 7.75 -14.39 13.62
CA LYS A 7 8.42 -15.67 13.38
C LYS A 7 9.93 -15.56 13.59
N ILE A 8 10.58 -14.53 13.05
CA ILE A 8 12.02 -14.31 13.19
C ILE A 8 12.38 -14.04 14.66
N VAL A 9 11.62 -13.19 15.35
CA VAL A 9 11.81 -12.90 16.78
C VAL A 9 11.63 -14.19 17.58
N CYS A 10 10.52 -14.92 17.43
CA CYS A 10 10.28 -16.19 18.13
C CYS A 10 11.39 -17.22 17.87
N VAL A 11 11.75 -17.46 16.60
CA VAL A 11 12.79 -18.43 16.22
C VAL A 11 14.13 -18.07 16.84
N LYS A 12 14.51 -16.78 16.88
CA LYS A 12 15.82 -16.38 17.43
C LYS A 12 15.85 -16.23 18.94
N THR A 13 14.80 -15.71 19.58
CA THR A 13 14.77 -15.62 21.06
C THR A 13 14.62 -16.98 21.73
N ILE A 14 14.00 -17.95 21.07
CA ILE A 14 13.69 -19.28 21.64
C ILE A 14 14.63 -20.37 21.09
N GLY A 15 15.12 -20.22 19.85
CA GLY A 15 15.94 -21.23 19.16
C GLY A 15 17.29 -21.50 19.80
N ASP A 16 17.90 -20.53 20.48
CA ASP A 16 19.25 -20.69 21.02
C ASP A 16 19.30 -21.14 22.50
N SER A 17 18.17 -21.17 23.21
CA SER A 17 18.17 -21.43 24.66
C SER A 17 17.60 -22.78 25.10
N PHE A 18 16.88 -23.54 24.27
CA PHE A 18 16.21 -24.77 24.71
C PHE A 18 16.18 -25.87 23.64
N VAL A 19 17.29 -26.60 23.51
CA VAL A 19 17.37 -27.85 22.73
C VAL A 19 17.08 -29.10 23.59
N LYS A 20 16.83 -28.97 24.91
CA LYS A 20 16.68 -30.14 25.80
C LYS A 20 15.27 -30.71 25.95
N ASP A 21 14.19 -29.92 25.85
CA ASP A 21 12.81 -30.40 26.07
C ASP A 21 11.93 -30.20 24.82
N GLY A 22 12.13 -31.07 23.84
CA GLY A 22 11.83 -30.85 22.41
C GLY A 22 10.37 -30.88 21.93
N TYR A 23 9.34 -30.87 22.77
CA TYR A 23 7.96 -31.09 22.28
C TYR A 23 6.92 -30.01 22.62
N LEU A 24 7.07 -29.20 23.68
CA LEU A 24 6.09 -28.16 24.01
C LEU A 24 6.27 -26.82 23.26
N ASN A 25 7.49 -26.48 22.83
CA ASN A 25 7.83 -25.08 22.50
C ASN A 25 7.63 -24.67 21.03
N LYS A 26 7.82 -25.57 20.06
CA LYS A 26 7.47 -25.29 18.65
C LYS A 26 5.96 -25.14 18.49
N GLN A 27 5.19 -25.96 19.21
CA GLN A 27 3.74 -25.89 19.26
C GLN A 27 3.31 -24.53 19.81
N TYR A 28 3.84 -24.10 20.97
CA TYR A 28 3.46 -22.83 21.60
C TYR A 28 3.77 -21.58 20.74
N CYS A 29 4.93 -21.53 20.08
CA CYS A 29 5.25 -20.45 19.13
C CYS A 29 4.38 -20.48 17.88
N SER A 30 4.14 -21.68 17.34
CA SER A 30 3.22 -21.90 16.24
C SER A 30 1.81 -21.46 16.64
N ASP A 31 1.36 -21.75 17.85
CA ASP A 31 0.04 -21.41 18.37
C ASP A 31 -0.10 -19.90 18.62
N ILE A 32 0.95 -19.22 19.11
CA ILE A 32 0.97 -17.75 19.21
C ILE A 32 0.96 -17.10 17.82
N VAL A 33 1.82 -17.55 16.91
CA VAL A 33 1.90 -17.04 15.54
C VAL A 33 0.60 -17.31 14.77
N ASN A 34 -0.04 -18.46 14.99
CA ASN A 34 -1.32 -18.83 14.38
C ASN A 34 -2.52 -18.14 15.05
N SER A 35 -2.49 -17.93 16.37
CA SER A 35 -3.49 -17.15 17.09
C SER A 35 -3.45 -15.69 16.67
N LEU A 36 -2.25 -15.12 16.55
CA LEU A 36 -2.03 -13.77 16.04
C LEU A 36 -2.33 -13.68 14.55
N SER A 37 -1.97 -14.66 13.72
CA SER A 37 -2.31 -14.64 12.30
C SER A 37 -3.84 -14.68 12.12
N ASN A 38 -4.54 -15.50 12.90
CA ASN A 38 -6.00 -15.56 12.90
C ASN A 38 -6.64 -14.26 13.42
N GLN A 39 -6.08 -13.63 14.46
CA GLN A 39 -6.54 -12.32 14.95
C GLN A 39 -6.20 -11.17 13.98
N LEU A 40 -5.05 -11.21 13.32
CA LEU A 40 -4.61 -10.28 12.26
C LEU A 40 -5.52 -10.37 11.03
N ILE A 41 -6.02 -11.56 10.73
CA ILE A 41 -7.01 -11.80 9.66
C ILE A 41 -8.39 -11.24 10.07
N LEU A 42 -8.70 -11.20 11.37
CA LEU A 42 -9.98 -10.72 11.91
C LEU A 42 -10.01 -9.19 12.14
N GLU A 43 -8.90 -8.57 12.53
CA GLU A 43 -8.82 -7.15 12.89
C GLU A 43 -7.82 -6.42 11.99
N ASN A 44 -8.35 -5.81 10.92
CA ASN A 44 -7.62 -5.16 9.83
C ASN A 44 -7.05 -3.77 10.22
N ASN A 45 -6.42 -3.66 11.40
CA ASN A 45 -6.03 -2.39 12.00
C ASN A 45 -4.54 -2.39 12.39
N THR A 46 -3.66 -1.98 11.47
CA THR A 46 -2.19 -1.84 11.60
C THR A 46 -1.71 -1.13 12.88
N LEU A 47 -2.46 -0.17 13.43
CA LEU A 47 -2.11 0.53 14.68
C LEU A 47 -2.40 -0.35 15.90
N TYR A 48 -3.54 -1.06 15.89
CA TYR A 48 -3.83 -2.10 16.87
C TYR A 48 -2.86 -3.26 16.72
N VAL A 49 -2.48 -3.62 15.50
CA VAL A 49 -1.46 -4.62 15.22
C VAL A 49 -0.11 -4.19 15.76
N LEU A 50 0.35 -2.96 15.54
CA LEU A 50 1.61 -2.47 16.11
C LEU A 50 1.58 -2.42 17.63
N ASP A 51 0.49 -1.94 18.23
CA ASP A 51 0.33 -1.87 19.68
C ASP A 51 0.22 -3.27 20.31
N HIS A 52 -0.53 -4.18 19.67
CA HIS A 52 -0.63 -5.59 20.03
C HIS A 52 0.68 -6.34 19.79
N LEU A 53 1.44 -6.02 18.75
CA LEU A 53 2.74 -6.62 18.44
C LEU A 53 3.79 -6.13 19.44
N VAL A 54 3.78 -4.85 19.82
CA VAL A 54 4.59 -4.32 20.93
C VAL A 54 4.21 -4.99 22.25
N ASN A 55 2.91 -5.14 22.55
CA ASN A 55 2.44 -5.81 23.77
C ASN A 55 2.72 -7.32 23.78
N THR A 56 2.64 -7.97 22.62
CA THR A 56 2.96 -9.40 22.44
C THR A 56 4.45 -9.61 22.58
N ILE A 57 5.29 -8.78 21.94
CA ILE A 57 6.75 -8.80 22.12
C ILE A 57 7.07 -8.61 23.60
N ARG A 58 6.46 -7.64 24.29
CA ARG A 58 6.64 -7.44 25.74
C ARG A 58 6.25 -8.68 26.55
N ARG A 59 5.15 -9.35 26.21
CA ARG A 59 4.69 -10.56 26.90
C ARG A 59 5.61 -11.76 26.65
N ILE A 60 6.08 -11.94 25.41
CA ILE A 60 7.08 -12.96 25.06
C ILE A 60 8.36 -12.70 25.86
N ILE A 61 8.86 -11.45 25.88
CA ILE A 61 10.05 -11.08 26.68
C ILE A 61 9.84 -11.37 28.16
N TYR A 62 8.69 -11.02 28.73
CA TYR A 62 8.38 -11.30 30.13
C TYR A 62 8.43 -12.80 30.45
N LEU A 63 7.81 -13.62 29.60
CA LEU A 63 7.78 -15.08 29.76
C LEU A 63 9.16 -15.72 29.52
N THR A 64 9.93 -15.21 28.56
CA THR A 64 11.31 -15.65 28.32
C THR A 64 12.17 -15.29 29.53
N ASN A 65 12.06 -14.08 30.06
CA ASN A 65 12.81 -13.65 31.24
C ASN A 65 12.43 -14.47 32.49
N SER A 66 11.14 -14.79 32.68
CA SER A 66 10.68 -15.59 33.82
C SER A 66 11.11 -17.05 33.74
N ASN A 67 11.10 -17.65 32.54
CA ASN A 67 11.40 -19.07 32.36
C ASN A 67 12.89 -19.37 32.19
N THR A 68 13.68 -18.43 31.68
CA THR A 68 15.12 -18.63 31.41
C THR A 68 16.04 -17.97 32.43
N GLY A 69 15.51 -17.10 33.30
CA GLY A 69 16.32 -16.25 34.18
C GLY A 69 17.15 -15.20 33.44
N ARG A 70 16.92 -15.01 32.13
CA ARG A 70 17.56 -13.96 31.32
C ARG A 70 16.89 -12.60 31.49
N ASN A 71 17.65 -11.53 31.27
CA ASN A 71 17.15 -10.16 31.37
C ASN A 71 17.27 -9.47 30.00
N ILE A 72 16.36 -9.82 29.09
CA ILE A 72 16.34 -9.34 27.71
C ILE A 72 15.60 -7.98 27.66
N ASP A 73 16.23 -6.96 27.05
CA ASP A 73 15.68 -5.62 26.78
C ASP A 73 15.49 -5.42 25.26
N PHE A 74 14.47 -4.67 24.86
CA PHE A 74 14.06 -4.56 23.45
C PHE A 74 13.85 -3.09 23.07
N ARG A 75 14.49 -2.63 21.99
CA ARG A 75 14.44 -1.23 21.56
C ARG A 75 14.29 -1.11 20.05
N ILE A 76 13.36 -0.29 19.59
CA ILE A 76 13.18 0.03 18.17
C ILE A 76 13.90 1.36 17.89
N LYS A 77 14.82 1.42 16.91
CA LYS A 77 15.45 2.68 16.47
C LYS A 77 15.44 2.82 14.94
N ASN A 78 15.48 4.06 14.47
CA ASN A 78 15.74 4.37 13.07
C ASN A 78 17.26 4.31 12.80
N ARG A 79 17.68 3.68 11.69
CA ARG A 79 19.07 3.46 11.27
C ARG A 79 19.92 4.74 11.23
N ARG A 80 19.35 5.90 10.90
CA ARG A 80 20.10 7.18 10.81
C ARG A 80 20.29 7.92 12.15
N THR A 81 19.54 7.59 13.19
CA THR A 81 19.59 8.29 14.50
C THR A 81 20.23 7.43 15.59
N ALA A 82 21.32 6.72 15.29
CA ALA A 82 22.01 5.87 16.26
C ALA A 82 22.56 6.62 17.51
N GLY A 83 22.49 7.94 17.55
CA GLY A 83 22.70 8.75 18.75
C GLY A 83 21.47 9.57 19.12
N LEU A 84 21.08 9.52 20.40
CA LEU A 84 20.21 10.48 21.11
C LEU A 84 18.72 10.52 20.75
N ILE A 85 17.87 9.78 21.46
CA ILE A 85 16.49 10.25 21.73
C ILE A 85 16.02 9.80 23.12
N LYS A 86 15.90 10.76 24.06
CA LYS A 86 15.32 10.61 25.41
C LYS A 86 13.82 10.99 25.46
N ASN A 87 13.26 11.59 24.41
CA ASN A 87 11.89 12.12 24.38
C ASN A 87 11.14 11.73 23.10
N ASN A 88 9.88 11.32 23.28
CA ASN A 88 8.85 10.95 22.30
C ASN A 88 9.35 10.32 20.96
N PRO A 89 9.31 8.97 20.83
CA PRO A 89 9.90 8.28 19.68
C PRO A 89 9.23 8.62 18.33
N PHE A 90 7.98 9.09 18.33
CA PHE A 90 7.21 9.26 17.10
C PHE A 90 7.58 10.51 16.28
N GLU A 91 8.09 11.58 16.90
CA GLU A 91 8.28 12.87 16.23
C GLU A 91 9.46 12.89 15.25
N LYS A 92 10.46 12.02 15.47
CA LYS A 92 11.65 11.90 14.62
C LYS A 92 11.63 10.71 13.66
N ILE A 93 10.75 9.74 13.87
CA ILE A 93 10.65 8.55 13.02
C ILE A 93 10.26 8.95 11.58
N THR A 94 9.39 9.93 11.40
CA THR A 94 8.83 10.36 10.10
C THR A 94 9.83 10.90 9.07
N LYS A 95 11.07 11.25 9.43
CA LYS A 95 11.96 12.01 8.51
C LYS A 95 12.90 11.19 7.61
N SER A 96 13.10 9.88 7.82
CA SER A 96 13.97 9.07 6.92
C SER A 96 13.86 7.55 7.15
N ILE A 97 12.87 6.84 6.60
CA ILE A 97 12.62 5.42 6.95
C ILE A 97 12.72 4.45 5.76
N GLU A 98 13.87 4.32 5.11
CA GLU A 98 14.05 3.18 4.19
C GLU A 98 14.20 1.83 4.94
N THR A 99 14.64 1.87 6.21
CA THR A 99 14.86 0.68 7.04
C THR A 99 14.59 0.95 8.52
N ILE A 100 13.78 0.11 9.16
CA ILE A 100 13.62 0.10 10.63
C ILE A 100 14.60 -0.91 11.21
N ALA A 101 15.39 -0.51 12.22
CA ALA A 101 16.29 -1.40 12.95
C ALA A 101 15.69 -1.74 14.31
N VAL A 102 15.46 -3.03 14.56
CA VAL A 102 14.97 -3.56 15.83
C VAL A 102 16.15 -4.13 16.60
N TYR A 103 16.45 -3.54 17.76
CA TYR A 103 17.57 -3.94 18.62
C TYR A 103 17.06 -4.84 19.74
N ILE A 104 17.64 -6.03 19.84
CA ILE A 104 17.44 -6.99 20.91
C ILE A 104 18.72 -7.00 21.74
N TYR A 105 18.62 -6.67 23.03
CA TYR A 105 19.77 -6.66 23.93
C TYR A 105 19.58 -7.73 25.01
N ASP A 106 20.48 -8.71 25.04
CA ASP A 106 20.54 -9.69 26.12
C ASP A 106 21.53 -9.20 27.18
N LYS A 107 21.04 -8.74 28.34
CA LYS A 107 21.91 -8.24 29.41
C LYS A 107 22.78 -9.34 30.03
N ASN A 108 22.37 -10.60 29.96
CA ASN A 108 23.10 -11.69 30.60
C ASN A 108 24.35 -12.07 29.80
N ILE A 109 24.28 -11.96 28.47
CA ILE A 109 25.40 -12.27 27.55
C ILE A 109 26.08 -10.98 27.06
N ASN A 110 25.52 -9.82 27.43
CA ASN A 110 25.99 -8.49 27.05
C ASN A 110 26.09 -8.31 25.52
N SER A 111 25.16 -8.93 24.78
CA SER A 111 25.15 -8.97 23.32
C SER A 111 23.94 -8.24 22.74
N PHE A 112 24.15 -7.58 21.59
CA PHE A 112 23.11 -6.89 20.83
C PHE A 112 22.91 -7.59 19.50
N GLU A 113 21.67 -7.98 19.19
CA GLU A 113 21.25 -8.35 17.84
C GLU A 113 20.42 -7.22 17.24
N THR A 114 20.63 -6.92 15.96
CA THR A 114 19.83 -5.94 15.22
C THR A 114 19.14 -6.61 14.05
N ILE A 115 17.81 -6.52 13.99
CA ILE A 115 17.00 -6.99 12.85
C ILE A 115 16.64 -5.77 12.01
N TYR A 116 17.05 -5.77 10.75
CA TYR A 116 16.65 -4.75 9.79
C TYR A 116 15.36 -5.16 9.09
N VAL A 117 14.42 -4.24 9.01
CA VAL A 117 13.13 -4.40 8.33
C VAL A 117 13.07 -3.35 7.25
N ASP A 118 13.16 -3.79 6.00
CA ASP A 118 12.91 -2.94 4.83
C ASP A 118 11.40 -2.65 4.76
N LEU A 119 11.04 -1.39 4.54
CA LEU A 119 9.65 -0.98 4.38
C LEU A 119 9.30 -0.89 2.90
N ASP A 120 8.21 -1.54 2.49
CA ASP A 120 7.66 -1.37 1.15
C ASP A 120 6.76 -0.11 1.10
N ILE A 121 6.44 0.38 -0.10
CA ILE A 121 5.58 1.55 -0.35
C ILE A 121 4.24 1.42 0.40
N ASP A 122 3.74 0.19 0.53
CA ASP A 122 2.50 -0.09 1.24
C ASP A 122 2.61 0.20 2.74
N ASP A 123 3.75 -0.14 3.34
CA ASP A 123 4.03 0.14 4.76
C ASP A 123 4.12 1.66 5.00
N TYR A 124 4.68 2.42 4.06
CA TYR A 124 4.69 3.88 4.13
C TYR A 124 3.28 4.47 4.09
N LEU A 125 2.41 3.98 3.20
CA LEU A 125 1.03 4.43 3.14
C LEU A 125 0.30 4.17 4.45
N TYR A 126 0.49 3.01 5.07
CA TYR A 126 -0.08 2.72 6.40
C TYR A 126 0.45 3.66 7.48
N ILE A 127 1.75 3.97 7.48
CA ILE A 127 2.35 4.92 8.43
C ILE A 127 1.76 6.31 8.22
N ILE A 128 1.65 6.80 6.99
CA ILE A 128 1.06 8.10 6.69
C ILE A 128 -0.41 8.13 7.14
N PHE A 129 -1.19 7.09 6.86
CA PHE A 129 -2.59 7.04 7.28
C PHE A 129 -2.77 6.94 8.80
N SER A 130 -1.81 6.36 9.51
CA SER A 130 -1.81 6.32 10.97
C SER A 130 -1.70 7.70 11.63
N LEU A 131 -1.25 8.72 10.88
CA LEU A 131 -1.19 10.11 11.35
C LEU A 131 -2.56 10.80 11.35
N PHE A 132 -3.55 10.24 10.65
CA PHE A 132 -4.89 10.81 10.57
C PHE A 132 -5.78 10.37 11.75
N PRO A 133 -6.81 11.15 12.10
CA PRO A 133 -7.85 10.74 13.05
C PRO A 133 -8.42 9.34 12.75
N LYS A 134 -8.72 8.58 13.81
CA LYS A 134 -9.27 7.20 13.75
C LYS A 134 -10.35 6.95 12.67
N PRO A 135 -11.35 7.81 12.45
CA PRO A 135 -12.35 7.55 11.41
C PRO A 135 -11.76 7.50 10.00
N LEU A 136 -10.79 8.38 9.69
CA LEU A 136 -10.12 8.41 8.39
C LEU A 136 -9.19 7.21 8.23
N TYR A 137 -8.44 6.87 9.28
CA TYR A 137 -7.60 5.68 9.27
C TYR A 137 -8.41 4.43 8.91
N ASN A 138 -9.56 4.18 9.57
CA ASN A 138 -10.40 3.02 9.29
C ASN A 138 -10.98 3.00 7.87
N LEU A 139 -11.28 4.17 7.31
CA LEU A 139 -11.78 4.30 5.93
C LEU A 139 -10.69 3.93 4.91
N PHE A 140 -9.48 4.44 5.14
CA PHE A 140 -8.35 4.32 4.23
C PHE A 140 -7.64 2.97 4.34
N SER A 141 -7.38 2.48 5.55
CA SER A 141 -6.70 1.19 5.77
C SER A 141 -7.49 0.02 5.19
N LYS A 142 -8.82 0.04 5.34
CA LYS A 142 -9.72 -0.99 4.80
C LYS A 142 -9.73 -1.02 3.26
N ASN A 143 -9.47 0.11 2.61
CA ASN A 143 -9.59 0.27 1.17
C ASN A 143 -8.29 0.75 0.52
N ILE A 144 -7.14 0.25 0.98
CA ILE A 144 -5.82 0.65 0.45
C ILE A 144 -5.73 0.53 -1.08
N GLY A 145 -6.40 -0.46 -1.67
CA GLY A 145 -6.49 -0.62 -3.13
C GLY A 145 -7.19 0.53 -3.86
N LEU A 146 -8.22 1.12 -3.25
CA LEU A 146 -8.91 2.29 -3.79
C LEU A 146 -7.99 3.51 -3.76
N ILE A 147 -7.22 3.69 -2.68
CA ILE A 147 -6.27 4.80 -2.55
C ILE A 147 -5.15 4.68 -3.58
N LYS A 148 -4.52 3.50 -3.68
CA LYS A 148 -3.53 3.23 -4.73
C LYS A 148 -4.13 3.55 -6.09
N PHE A 149 -5.37 3.13 -6.35
CA PHE A 149 -6.06 3.41 -7.60
C PHE A 149 -6.26 4.92 -7.84
N THR A 150 -6.64 5.69 -6.81
CA THR A 150 -6.77 7.15 -6.88
C THR A 150 -5.43 7.82 -7.18
N ILE A 151 -4.36 7.44 -6.48
CA ILE A 151 -3.02 7.99 -6.67
C ILE A 151 -2.54 7.74 -8.10
N VAL A 152 -2.66 6.50 -8.58
CA VAL A 152 -2.31 6.15 -9.96
C VAL A 152 -3.14 6.99 -10.94
N GLY A 153 -4.47 7.04 -10.77
CA GLY A 153 -5.34 7.84 -11.63
C GLY A 153 -4.94 9.32 -11.68
N PHE A 154 -4.56 9.90 -10.55
CA PHE A 154 -4.08 11.28 -10.49
C PHE A 154 -2.74 11.46 -11.21
N THR A 155 -1.79 10.52 -11.06
CA THR A 155 -0.53 10.57 -11.81
C THR A 155 -0.76 10.44 -13.32
N GLY A 156 -1.69 9.58 -13.74
CA GLY A 156 -2.11 9.48 -15.14
C GLY A 156 -2.66 10.80 -15.67
N PHE A 157 -3.52 11.46 -14.91
CA PHE A 157 -4.02 12.79 -15.28
C PHE A 157 -2.89 13.80 -15.51
N LEU A 158 -1.87 13.82 -14.65
CA LEU A 158 -0.70 14.69 -14.86
C LEU A 158 0.10 14.30 -16.10
N VAL A 159 0.33 13.00 -16.32
CA VAL A 159 0.98 12.49 -17.54
C VAL A 159 0.18 12.88 -18.78
N ASN A 160 -1.16 12.83 -18.73
CA ASN A 160 -2.02 13.26 -19.82
C ASN A 160 -1.80 14.75 -20.14
N LEU A 161 -1.85 15.63 -19.14
CA LEU A 161 -1.65 17.07 -19.34
C LEU A 161 -0.28 17.39 -19.93
N ILE A 162 0.78 16.80 -19.38
CA ILE A 162 2.15 17.02 -19.85
C ILE A 162 2.29 16.50 -21.28
N THR A 163 1.82 15.29 -21.55
CA THR A 163 1.91 14.67 -22.87
C THR A 163 1.13 15.48 -23.89
N LEU A 164 -0.08 15.95 -23.57
CA LEU A 164 -0.90 16.79 -24.44
C LEU A 164 -0.18 18.09 -24.82
N TYR A 165 0.39 18.77 -23.83
CA TYR A 165 1.13 20.01 -24.06
C TYR A 165 2.34 19.76 -24.97
N VAL A 166 3.15 18.75 -24.67
CA VAL A 166 4.35 18.43 -25.46
C VAL A 166 3.97 17.98 -26.88
N SER A 167 3.03 17.06 -27.02
CA SER A 167 2.65 16.50 -28.32
C SER A 167 1.98 17.53 -29.23
N THR A 168 1.08 18.37 -28.70
CA THR A 168 0.45 19.45 -29.48
C THR A 168 1.49 20.45 -29.98
N ASN A 169 2.45 20.85 -29.12
CA ASN A 169 3.53 21.74 -29.52
C ASN A 169 4.46 21.12 -30.58
N LEU A 170 4.69 19.80 -30.53
CA LEU A 170 5.49 19.11 -31.55
C LEU A 170 4.73 18.99 -32.88
N TYR A 171 3.47 18.58 -32.85
CA TYR A 171 2.66 18.38 -34.05
C TYR A 171 2.28 19.70 -34.74
N SER A 172 2.12 20.80 -33.98
CA SER A 172 1.84 22.13 -34.54
C SER A 172 2.98 22.69 -35.40
N LYS A 173 4.19 22.11 -35.31
CA LYS A 173 5.30 22.42 -36.23
C LYS A 173 5.12 21.82 -37.62
N LEU A 174 4.25 20.83 -37.76
CA LEU A 174 4.07 20.01 -38.96
C LEU A 174 2.67 20.13 -39.58
N ALA A 175 1.68 20.59 -38.81
CA ALA A 175 0.27 20.67 -39.23
C ALA A 175 -0.44 21.86 -38.58
N SER A 176 -1.70 22.10 -38.97
CA SER A 176 -2.53 23.13 -38.33
C SER A 176 -2.72 22.85 -36.83
N TYR A 177 -2.95 23.91 -36.06
CA TYR A 177 -3.08 23.80 -34.61
C TYR A 177 -4.24 22.90 -34.18
N GLU A 178 -5.35 22.90 -34.93
CA GLU A 178 -6.52 22.05 -34.67
C GLU A 178 -6.17 20.57 -34.86
N PHE A 179 -5.49 20.25 -35.98
CA PHE A 179 -5.07 18.88 -36.26
C PHE A 179 -4.02 18.39 -35.25
N ALA A 180 -3.07 19.27 -34.89
CA ALA A 180 -2.08 19.00 -33.86
C ALA A 180 -2.72 18.72 -32.50
N THR A 181 -3.75 19.48 -32.11
CA THR A 181 -4.48 19.30 -30.85
C THR A 181 -5.24 17.97 -30.84
N MET A 182 -5.85 17.59 -31.97
CA MET A 182 -6.54 16.31 -32.11
C MET A 182 -5.56 15.13 -31.93
N LEU A 183 -4.45 15.12 -32.68
CA LEU A 183 -3.42 14.09 -32.54
C LEU A 183 -2.79 14.10 -31.14
N GLY A 184 -2.56 15.29 -30.58
CA GLY A 184 -2.02 15.45 -29.24
C GLY A 184 -2.92 14.85 -28.16
N SER A 185 -4.24 15.00 -28.31
CA SER A 185 -5.26 14.43 -27.41
C SER A 185 -5.31 12.91 -27.47
N ILE A 186 -5.24 12.32 -28.67
CA ILE A 186 -5.18 10.86 -28.82
C ILE A 186 -3.89 10.33 -28.18
N THR A 187 -2.75 10.95 -28.50
CA THR A 187 -1.43 10.55 -27.99
C THR A 187 -1.37 10.65 -26.46
N SER A 188 -1.88 11.74 -25.88
CA SER A 188 -1.87 11.94 -24.44
C SER A 188 -2.80 10.98 -23.70
N PHE A 189 -3.96 10.68 -24.29
CA PHE A 189 -4.91 9.72 -23.73
C PHE A 189 -4.28 8.32 -23.65
N GLU A 190 -3.75 7.81 -24.76
CA GLU A 190 -3.11 6.49 -24.81
C GLU A 190 -1.88 6.40 -23.89
N THR A 191 -1.05 7.45 -23.87
CA THR A 191 0.13 7.49 -22.99
C THR A 191 -0.26 7.44 -21.51
N SER A 192 -1.26 8.22 -21.11
CA SER A 192 -1.78 8.19 -19.74
C SER A 192 -2.44 6.85 -19.40
N LEU A 193 -3.11 6.22 -20.37
CA LEU A 193 -3.81 4.97 -20.16
C LEU A 193 -2.82 3.81 -19.96
N LEU A 194 -1.75 3.79 -20.75
CA LEU A 194 -0.61 2.89 -20.57
C LEU A 194 0.09 3.11 -19.23
N TRP A 195 0.36 4.36 -18.86
CA TRP A 195 0.94 4.72 -17.56
C TRP A 195 0.12 4.15 -16.40
N ASN A 196 -1.19 4.39 -16.41
CA ASN A 196 -2.08 3.87 -15.37
C ASN A 196 -2.14 2.34 -15.37
N PHE A 197 -2.23 1.71 -16.55
CA PHE A 197 -2.24 0.26 -16.65
C PHE A 197 -1.00 -0.37 -16.00
N LEU A 198 0.19 0.15 -16.30
CA LEU A 198 1.45 -0.36 -15.76
C LEU A 198 1.49 -0.22 -14.23
N LEU A 199 1.12 0.94 -13.69
CA LEU A 199 1.08 1.12 -12.24
C LEU A 199 -0.01 0.27 -11.57
N HIS A 200 -1.15 0.05 -12.22
CA HIS A 200 -2.16 -0.85 -11.68
C HIS A 200 -1.69 -2.31 -11.66
N GLU A 201 -1.01 -2.74 -12.73
CA GLU A 201 -0.46 -4.08 -12.90
C GLU A 201 0.65 -4.38 -11.88
N TYR A 202 1.59 -3.45 -11.71
CA TYR A 202 2.79 -3.69 -10.89
C TYR A 202 2.69 -3.17 -9.46
N TRP A 203 1.70 -2.34 -9.12
CA TRP A 203 1.59 -1.77 -7.77
C TRP A 203 0.18 -1.85 -7.17
N THR A 204 -0.87 -1.41 -7.87
CA THR A 204 -2.23 -1.38 -7.27
C THR A 204 -2.78 -2.77 -6.99
N PHE A 205 -2.60 -3.70 -7.94
CA PHE A 205 -3.17 -5.05 -7.90
C PHE A 205 -2.10 -6.14 -7.83
N ARG A 206 -0.86 -5.78 -7.50
CA ARG A 206 0.29 -6.70 -7.38
C ARG A 206 -0.01 -7.90 -6.47
N ASP A 207 -0.69 -7.66 -5.37
CA ASP A 207 -0.90 -8.65 -4.31
C ASP A 207 -1.97 -9.71 -4.67
N ARG A 208 -2.52 -9.68 -5.89
CA ARG A 208 -3.56 -10.61 -6.34
C ARG A 208 -3.03 -11.94 -6.88
N GLY A 209 -1.71 -12.14 -6.90
CA GLY A 209 -1.08 -13.40 -7.30
C GLY A 209 -1.37 -13.79 -8.75
N LEU A 210 -1.43 -12.79 -9.64
CA LEU A 210 -1.77 -12.99 -11.04
C LEU A 210 -0.56 -13.47 -11.83
N LYS A 211 -0.81 -14.20 -12.92
CA LYS A 211 0.25 -14.60 -13.85
C LYS A 211 0.66 -13.42 -14.72
N HIS A 212 1.96 -13.15 -14.80
CA HIS A 212 2.57 -12.06 -15.57
C HIS A 212 3.19 -12.54 -16.89
N ASP A 213 2.69 -13.63 -17.47
CA ASP A 213 3.02 -14.00 -18.83
C ASP A 213 2.44 -12.99 -19.84
N LYS A 214 3.08 -12.89 -21.02
CA LYS A 214 2.77 -11.88 -22.04
C LYS A 214 1.31 -11.91 -22.47
N VAL A 215 0.72 -13.11 -22.60
CA VAL A 215 -0.67 -13.27 -23.04
C VAL A 215 -1.62 -12.69 -22.01
N ASN A 216 -1.46 -13.06 -20.74
CA ASN A 216 -2.31 -12.54 -19.67
C ASN A 216 -2.14 -11.04 -19.44
N LEU A 217 -0.93 -10.49 -19.62
CA LEU A 217 -0.70 -9.04 -19.60
C LEU A 217 -1.51 -8.32 -20.69
N VAL A 218 -1.45 -8.80 -21.94
CA VAL A 218 -2.20 -8.21 -23.06
C VAL A 218 -3.71 -8.31 -22.85
N ILE A 219 -4.21 -9.44 -22.33
CA ILE A 219 -5.64 -9.60 -21.99
C ILE A 219 -6.07 -8.56 -20.95
N ARG A 220 -5.28 -8.34 -19.91
CA ARG A 220 -5.59 -7.33 -18.88
C ARG A 220 -5.50 -5.92 -19.44
N TRP A 221 -4.53 -5.65 -20.32
CA TRP A 221 -4.41 -4.37 -21.01
C TRP A 221 -5.67 -4.04 -21.83
N ILE A 222 -6.17 -4.99 -22.62
CA ILE A 222 -7.42 -4.86 -23.38
C ILE A 222 -8.62 -4.65 -22.44
N LYS A 223 -8.75 -5.46 -21.38
CA LYS A 223 -9.81 -5.29 -20.38
C LYS A 223 -9.77 -3.92 -19.73
N TYR A 224 -8.58 -3.38 -19.45
CA TYR A 224 -8.43 -2.04 -18.90
C TYR A 224 -8.89 -0.94 -19.86
N HIS A 225 -8.64 -1.11 -21.17
CA HIS A 225 -9.17 -0.19 -22.19
C HIS A 225 -10.70 -0.22 -22.21
N ILE A 226 -11.29 -1.42 -22.19
CA ILE A 226 -12.74 -1.59 -22.11
C ILE A 226 -13.30 -0.91 -20.84
N GLY A 227 -12.68 -1.12 -19.68
CA GLY A 227 -13.08 -0.48 -18.43
C GLY A 227 -13.01 1.06 -18.50
N SER A 228 -12.01 1.58 -19.19
CA SER A 228 -11.82 3.03 -19.36
C SER A 228 -12.82 3.64 -20.34
N ILE A 229 -13.20 2.90 -21.39
CA ILE A 229 -14.31 3.27 -22.28
C ILE A 229 -15.64 3.30 -21.50
N ILE A 230 -15.90 2.29 -20.67
CA ILE A 230 -17.10 2.26 -19.80
C ILE A 230 -17.12 3.46 -18.86
N SER A 231 -15.98 3.84 -18.29
CA SER A 231 -15.83 5.04 -17.47
C SER A 231 -16.18 6.31 -18.25
N LEU A 232 -15.65 6.46 -19.46
CA LEU A 232 -15.95 7.60 -20.33
C LEU A 232 -17.45 7.69 -20.64
N PHE A 233 -18.07 6.58 -21.04
CA PHE A 233 -19.52 6.53 -21.28
C PHE A 233 -20.32 6.87 -20.04
N SER A 234 -19.93 6.37 -18.87
CA SER A 234 -20.58 6.68 -17.59
C SER A 234 -20.54 8.18 -17.30
N GLN A 235 -19.36 8.80 -17.44
CA GLN A 235 -19.19 10.24 -17.24
C GLN A 235 -20.03 11.06 -18.22
N VAL A 236 -19.94 10.77 -19.53
CA VAL A 236 -20.69 11.49 -20.56
C VAL A 236 -22.20 11.37 -20.34
N SER A 237 -22.67 10.17 -19.96
CA SER A 237 -24.09 9.93 -19.69
C SER A 237 -24.58 10.79 -18.53
N ILE A 238 -23.86 10.79 -17.40
CA ILE A 238 -24.22 11.60 -16.23
C ILE A 238 -24.20 13.10 -16.54
N VAL A 239 -23.16 13.59 -17.22
CA VAL A 239 -23.06 15.02 -17.56
C VAL A 239 -24.20 15.43 -18.49
N THR A 240 -24.47 14.63 -19.52
CA THR A 240 -25.54 14.89 -20.48
C THR A 240 -26.91 14.86 -19.81
N THR A 241 -27.16 13.90 -18.90
CA THR A 241 -28.43 13.83 -18.18
C THR A 241 -28.62 15.00 -17.23
N LEU A 242 -27.65 15.29 -16.37
CA LEU A 242 -27.79 16.33 -15.36
C LEU A 242 -27.79 17.73 -15.98
N SER A 243 -26.83 18.05 -16.84
CA SER A 243 -26.69 19.39 -17.40
C SER A 243 -27.58 19.61 -18.63
N GLY A 244 -27.71 18.59 -19.49
CA GLY A 244 -28.46 18.68 -20.74
C GLY A 244 -29.97 18.55 -20.56
N TYR A 245 -30.43 17.53 -19.84
CA TYR A 245 -31.87 17.27 -19.67
C TYR A 245 -32.47 17.85 -18.40
N LEU A 246 -31.71 17.87 -17.29
CA LEU A 246 -32.20 18.32 -15.98
C LEU A 246 -31.76 19.75 -15.63
N HIS A 247 -30.98 20.41 -16.50
CA HIS A 247 -30.49 21.79 -16.36
C HIS A 247 -29.74 22.09 -15.04
N TYR A 248 -29.09 21.09 -14.44
CA TYR A 248 -28.15 21.33 -13.34
C TYR A 248 -26.91 22.11 -13.81
N PRO A 249 -26.21 22.82 -12.91
CA PRO A 249 -24.98 23.54 -13.26
C PRO A 249 -23.90 22.59 -13.83
N LEU A 250 -23.33 22.96 -14.98
CA LEU A 250 -22.37 22.14 -15.73
C LEU A 250 -21.22 21.61 -14.86
N TYR A 251 -20.62 22.48 -14.03
CA TYR A 251 -19.49 22.10 -13.19
C TYR A 251 -19.86 21.04 -12.14
N LEU A 252 -21.08 21.12 -11.59
CA LEU A 252 -21.59 20.10 -10.67
C LEU A 252 -21.79 18.77 -11.40
N SER A 253 -22.39 18.81 -12.58
CA SER A 253 -22.58 17.63 -13.43
C SER A 253 -21.25 16.98 -13.83
N LEU A 254 -20.23 17.78 -14.14
CA LEU A 254 -18.87 17.31 -14.45
C LEU A 254 -18.23 16.60 -13.26
N ILE A 255 -18.30 17.17 -12.06
CA ILE A 255 -17.75 16.54 -10.85
C ILE A 255 -18.42 15.19 -10.61
N ILE A 256 -19.76 15.15 -10.65
CA ILE A 256 -20.51 13.90 -10.44
C ILE A 256 -20.17 12.89 -11.55
N GLY A 257 -20.12 13.31 -12.81
CA GLY A 257 -19.79 12.45 -13.93
C GLY A 257 -18.39 11.85 -13.82
N VAL A 258 -17.38 12.65 -13.48
CA VAL A 258 -16.00 12.16 -13.26
C VAL A 258 -15.96 11.16 -12.11
N LEU A 259 -16.64 11.44 -10.99
CA LEU A 259 -16.72 10.52 -9.86
C LEU A 259 -17.41 9.20 -10.25
N THR A 260 -18.50 9.26 -11.01
CA THR A 260 -19.19 8.05 -11.49
C THR A 260 -18.31 7.25 -12.44
N GLY A 261 -17.67 7.89 -13.42
CA GLY A 261 -16.71 7.23 -14.32
C GLY A 261 -15.57 6.57 -13.56
N TYR A 262 -14.97 7.29 -12.61
CA TYR A 262 -13.93 6.77 -11.73
C TYR A 262 -14.38 5.53 -10.96
N ILE A 263 -15.57 5.55 -10.35
CA ILE A 263 -16.15 4.41 -9.63
C ILE A 263 -16.37 3.23 -10.58
N SER A 264 -16.94 3.46 -11.76
CA SER A 264 -17.14 2.44 -12.79
C SER A 264 -15.81 1.78 -13.18
N ASN A 265 -14.77 2.59 -13.41
CA ASN A 265 -13.46 2.08 -13.78
C ASN A 265 -12.84 1.23 -12.65
N TYR A 266 -12.91 1.70 -11.41
CA TYR A 266 -12.39 0.97 -10.25
C TYR A 266 -13.12 -0.37 -10.06
N VAL A 267 -14.46 -0.37 -10.14
CA VAL A 267 -15.26 -1.60 -9.98
C VAL A 267 -14.96 -2.59 -11.10
N PHE A 268 -14.89 -2.13 -12.36
CA PHE A 268 -14.55 -2.98 -13.49
C PHE A 268 -13.14 -3.56 -13.34
N SER A 269 -12.17 -2.69 -13.04
CA SER A 269 -10.78 -3.08 -12.86
C SER A 269 -10.62 -4.11 -11.74
N SER A 270 -11.24 -3.85 -10.58
CA SER A 270 -11.13 -4.70 -9.41
C SER A 270 -11.89 -6.02 -9.55
N LYS A 271 -13.02 -6.08 -10.26
CA LYS A 271 -13.84 -7.30 -10.37
C LYS A 271 -13.60 -8.11 -11.64
N ILE A 272 -13.08 -7.49 -12.70
CA ILE A 272 -12.99 -8.12 -14.03
C ILE A 272 -11.55 -8.12 -14.55
N THR A 273 -10.88 -6.97 -14.58
CA THR A 273 -9.53 -6.86 -15.17
C THR A 273 -8.49 -7.63 -14.36
N TRP A 274 -8.41 -7.36 -13.06
CA TRP A 274 -7.45 -7.99 -12.14
C TRP A 274 -8.11 -9.03 -11.22
N ARG A 275 -9.13 -9.75 -11.70
CA ARG A 275 -9.72 -10.87 -10.95
C ARG A 275 -8.74 -12.05 -10.96
N ARG A 276 -8.59 -12.71 -9.80
CA ARG A 276 -7.83 -13.96 -9.68
C ARG A 276 -8.51 -15.10 -10.45
#